data_AF-A0A358HYQ5-F1
#
_entry.id   AF-A0A358HYQ5-F1
#
_cell.length_a   1.000
_cell.length_b   1.000
_cell.length_c   1.000
_cell.angle_alpha   90.00
_cell.angle_beta   90.00
_cell.angle_gamma   90.00
#
_symmetry.space_group_name_H-M   'P 1'
#
loop_
_entity.id
_entity.type
_entity.pdbx_description
1 polymer ?
#
loop_
_entity_poly.entity_id
_entity_poly.type
_entity_poly.pdbx_seq_one_letter_code
_entity_poly.pdbx_strand_id
1 'polypeptide(L)'
;YMCRNAVPAVHELEHYGMPFSRTEDGKIYQRPFGGHTRDHGKAPVERACAAADRTGHAMLHTLYQQCLKHKAEFFVEYIALDLIMDDDGTCRGLVAWDLDSGEMHRFNAKMVILASGGYGRAFFSCTSAHTCTGDGHGMVARAGLGLQDMEFVQFHPTGIYGSGCLITEGARGEGGYLTNSEGERFMERYAPTVKDLASRDVVSRGMSQEIRDGRGVGEHGEYIHLHLEHLG
;
A
#
# COMPACT_ATOMS: atom_id res chain seq x y z
N TYR A 1 -12.22 1.26 15.65
CA TYR A 1 -12.05 -0.21 15.68
C TYR A 1 -10.61 -0.60 15.34
N MET A 2 -10.14 -0.37 14.10
CA MET A 2 -8.79 -0.72 13.61
C MET A 2 -7.65 -0.50 14.62
N CYS A 3 -7.43 0.74 15.08
CA CYS A 3 -6.30 1.05 15.98
C CYS A 3 -6.34 0.28 17.32
N ARG A 4 -7.54 -0.04 17.84
CA ARG A 4 -7.68 -0.80 19.10
C ARG A 4 -7.26 -2.27 18.91
N ASN A 5 -7.43 -2.81 17.71
CA ASN A 5 -7.10 -4.21 17.38
C ASN A 5 -5.72 -4.38 16.73
N ALA A 6 -4.99 -3.29 16.46
CA ALA A 6 -3.69 -3.37 15.80
C ALA A 6 -2.65 -4.15 16.61
N VAL A 7 -2.59 -3.92 17.93
CA VAL A 7 -1.65 -4.62 18.83
C VAL A 7 -1.88 -6.14 18.83
N PRO A 8 -3.09 -6.66 19.13
CA PRO A 8 -3.30 -8.10 19.09
C PRO A 8 -3.11 -8.70 17.69
N ALA A 9 -3.49 -8.00 16.61
CA ALA A 9 -3.29 -8.49 15.24
C ALA A 9 -1.80 -8.62 14.86
N VAL A 10 -0.94 -7.68 15.27
CA VAL A 10 0.51 -7.76 15.03
C VAL A 10 1.13 -8.91 15.83
N HIS A 11 0.73 -9.07 17.09
CA HIS A 11 1.18 -10.21 17.90
C HIS A 11 0.71 -11.55 17.33
N GLU A 12 -0.50 -11.62 16.77
CA GLU A 12 -0.98 -12.82 16.08
C GLU A 12 -0.09 -13.17 14.88
N LEU A 13 0.28 -12.19 14.04
CA LEU A 13 1.22 -12.41 12.93
C LEU A 13 2.58 -12.91 13.41
N GLU A 14 3.11 -12.35 14.50
CA GLU A 14 4.38 -12.80 15.09
C GLU A 14 4.28 -14.25 15.58
N HIS A 15 3.19 -14.61 16.28
CA HIS A 15 2.92 -15.99 16.71
C HIS A 15 2.66 -16.95 15.55
N TYR A 16 2.20 -16.46 14.39
CA TYR A 16 2.13 -17.23 13.14
C TYR A 16 3.49 -17.47 12.49
N GLY A 17 4.55 -16.87 13.03
CA GLY A 17 5.93 -17.04 12.56
C GLY A 17 6.41 -15.91 11.65
N MET A 18 5.73 -14.77 11.61
CA MET A 18 6.18 -13.63 10.80
C MET A 18 7.55 -13.13 11.28
N PRO A 19 8.58 -13.09 10.41
CA PRO A 19 9.95 -12.75 10.79
C PRO A 19 10.16 -11.24 10.90
N PHE A 20 9.52 -10.60 11.89
CA PHE A 20 9.78 -9.20 12.21
C PHE A 20 11.26 -8.98 12.56
N SER A 21 11.79 -7.83 12.14
CA SER A 21 13.07 -7.31 12.65
C SER A 21 12.99 -7.16 14.16
N ARG A 22 14.13 -7.30 14.84
CA ARG A 22 14.19 -7.32 16.31
C ARG A 22 14.99 -6.15 16.85
N THR A 23 14.57 -5.66 18.00
CA THR A 23 15.37 -4.79 18.87
C THR A 23 16.41 -5.62 19.63
N GLU A 24 17.36 -4.95 20.30
CA GLU A 24 18.39 -5.62 21.13
C GLU A 24 17.78 -6.48 22.25
N ASP A 25 16.62 -6.10 22.78
CA ASP A 25 15.89 -6.87 23.80
C ASP A 25 14.94 -7.93 23.22
N GLY A 26 15.03 -8.23 21.92
CA GLY A 26 14.30 -9.32 21.25
C GLY A 26 12.84 -9.02 20.91
N LYS A 27 12.37 -7.79 21.12
CA LYS A 27 11.01 -7.36 20.75
C LYS A 27 10.91 -7.01 19.26
N ILE A 28 9.69 -6.81 18.78
CA ILE A 28 9.42 -6.36 17.41
C ILE A 28 9.96 -4.93 17.23
N TYR A 29 10.88 -4.77 16.27
CA TYR A 29 11.39 -3.47 15.85
C TYR A 29 10.29 -2.63 15.19
N GLN A 30 10.30 -1.34 15.49
CA GLN A 30 9.38 -0.33 14.97
C GLN A 30 10.19 0.87 14.48
N ARG A 31 9.75 1.47 13.36
CA ARG A 31 10.41 2.64 12.76
C ARG A 31 9.50 3.86 12.65
N PRO A 32 10.06 5.06 12.42
CA PRO A 32 9.28 6.24 12.05
C PRO A 32 8.57 6.04 10.72
N PHE A 33 7.40 6.67 10.56
CA PHE A 33 6.63 6.65 9.31
C PHE A 33 5.80 7.92 9.18
N GLY A 34 5.39 8.27 7.95
CA GLY A 34 4.72 9.54 7.68
C GLY A 34 3.42 9.72 8.49
N GLY A 35 3.22 10.90 9.06
CA GLY A 35 2.02 11.26 9.81
C GLY A 35 1.85 10.55 11.17
N HIS A 36 2.81 9.74 11.62
CA HIS A 36 2.75 9.13 12.94
C HIS A 36 3.25 10.07 14.02
N THR A 37 2.34 10.57 14.87
CA THR A 37 2.68 11.45 16.00
C THR A 37 2.15 10.95 17.34
N ARG A 38 2.74 11.45 18.43
CA ARG A 38 2.25 11.32 19.82
C ARG A 38 1.61 12.62 20.31
N ASP A 39 0.82 12.52 21.37
CA ASP A 39 0.16 13.65 22.06
C ASP A 39 -0.59 14.61 21.12
N HIS A 40 -1.33 14.07 20.14
CA HIS A 40 -2.11 14.84 19.17
C HIS A 40 -1.27 15.76 18.26
N GLY A 41 -0.11 15.29 17.79
CA GLY A 41 0.68 16.03 16.79
C GLY A 41 1.94 16.69 17.33
N LYS A 42 2.29 16.52 18.62
CA LYS A 42 3.43 17.22 19.23
C LYS A 42 4.79 16.73 18.77
N ALA A 43 4.94 15.43 18.53
CA ALA A 43 6.20 14.85 18.09
C ALA A 43 5.97 13.57 17.29
N PRO A 44 6.91 13.19 16.38
CA PRO A 44 6.89 11.90 15.71
C PRO A 44 6.89 10.71 16.68
N VAL A 45 6.40 9.55 16.24
CA VAL A 45 6.44 8.30 17.00
C VAL A 45 6.77 7.11 16.11
N GLU A 46 7.59 6.21 16.64
CA GLU A 46 7.97 4.95 16.03
C GLU A 46 6.91 3.90 16.35
N ARG A 47 6.11 3.53 15.34
CA ARG A 47 5.07 2.50 15.51
C ARG A 47 4.79 1.65 14.27
N ALA A 48 5.63 1.78 13.24
CA ALA A 48 5.55 0.94 12.06
C ALA A 48 6.41 -0.30 12.28
N CYS A 49 5.79 -1.41 12.66
CA CYS A 49 6.46 -2.71 12.78
C CYS A 49 6.97 -3.15 11.41
N ALA A 50 8.21 -3.65 11.34
CA ALA A 50 8.85 -3.94 10.05
C ALA A 50 9.59 -5.28 10.05
N ALA A 51 9.63 -5.92 8.87
CA ALA A 51 10.59 -6.97 8.55
C ALA A 51 11.53 -6.42 7.48
N ALA A 52 12.56 -5.70 7.93
CA ALA A 52 13.38 -4.81 7.11
C ALA A 52 12.50 -3.91 6.21
N ASP A 53 12.74 -3.89 4.90
CA ASP A 53 11.95 -3.22 3.87
C ASP A 53 11.01 -4.16 3.11
N ARG A 54 10.87 -5.42 3.56
CA ARG A 54 10.10 -6.49 2.88
C ARG A 54 8.91 -6.99 3.71
N THR A 55 8.34 -6.16 4.58
CA THR A 55 7.22 -6.52 5.47
C THR A 55 6.05 -7.16 4.75
N GLY A 56 5.65 -6.64 3.58
CA GLY A 56 4.55 -7.19 2.80
C GLY A 56 4.82 -8.62 2.29
N HIS A 57 6.04 -8.88 1.83
CA HIS A 57 6.47 -10.21 1.39
C HIS A 57 6.45 -11.20 2.56
N ALA A 58 7.06 -10.84 3.70
CA ALA A 58 7.08 -11.67 4.90
C ALA A 58 5.66 -12.00 5.39
N MET A 59 4.77 -11.01 5.42
CA MET A 59 3.38 -11.18 5.83
C MET A 59 2.61 -12.11 4.87
N LEU A 60 2.73 -11.92 3.56
CA LEU A 60 2.04 -12.75 2.57
C LEU A 60 2.45 -14.22 2.65
N HIS A 61 3.76 -14.49 2.74
CA HIS A 61 4.26 -15.86 2.91
C HIS A 61 3.79 -16.48 4.23
N THR A 62 3.82 -15.73 5.32
CA THR A 62 3.36 -16.21 6.64
C THR A 62 1.88 -16.59 6.59
N LEU A 63 1.03 -15.73 6.05
CA LEU A 63 -0.41 -15.99 5.95
C LEU A 63 -0.71 -17.16 5.01
N TYR A 64 -0.02 -17.27 3.88
CA TYR A 64 -0.18 -18.42 2.98
C TYR A 64 0.18 -19.73 3.68
N GLN A 65 1.27 -19.77 4.44
CA GLN A 65 1.64 -20.93 5.25
C GLN A 65 0.57 -21.27 6.30
N GLN A 66 -0.05 -20.27 6.94
CA GLN A 66 -1.17 -20.52 7.85
C GLN A 66 -2.39 -21.07 7.11
N CYS A 67 -2.73 -20.57 5.92
CA CYS A 67 -3.80 -21.14 5.11
C CYS A 67 -3.56 -22.62 4.77
N LEU A 68 -2.33 -22.99 4.41
CA LEU A 68 -1.96 -24.39 4.17
C LEU A 68 -2.10 -25.25 5.44
N LYS A 69 -1.62 -24.75 6.59
CA LYS A 69 -1.78 -25.41 7.90
C LYS A 69 -3.25 -25.65 8.25
N HIS A 70 -4.10 -24.68 7.94
CA HIS A 70 -5.54 -24.75 8.16
C HIS A 70 -6.32 -25.42 7.02
N LYS A 71 -5.62 -25.96 6.01
CA LYS A 71 -6.19 -26.68 4.86
C LYS A 71 -7.26 -25.87 4.13
N ALA A 72 -7.01 -24.57 3.94
CA ALA A 72 -7.84 -23.75 3.08
C ALA A 72 -7.84 -24.33 1.65
N GLU A 73 -9.00 -24.37 1.03
CA GLU A 73 -9.15 -24.78 -0.36
C GLU A 73 -8.85 -23.60 -1.28
N PHE A 74 -8.03 -23.84 -2.31
CA PHE A 74 -7.60 -22.81 -3.24
C PHE A 74 -7.97 -23.19 -4.67
N PHE A 75 -8.62 -22.26 -5.35
CA PHE A 75 -8.81 -22.27 -6.80
C PHE A 75 -7.82 -21.25 -7.38
N VAL A 76 -6.60 -21.72 -7.63
CA VAL A 76 -5.46 -20.87 -8.08
C VAL A 76 -5.61 -20.60 -9.57
N GLU A 77 -5.29 -19.37 -10.00
CA GLU A 77 -5.43 -18.93 -11.40
C GLU A 77 -6.86 -18.99 -11.96
N TYR A 78 -7.85 -18.73 -11.09
CA TYR A 78 -9.24 -18.51 -11.46
C TYR A 78 -9.54 -17.01 -11.48
N ILE A 79 -10.02 -16.50 -12.62
CA ILE A 79 -10.43 -15.10 -12.77
C ILE A 79 -11.92 -14.97 -12.46
N ALA A 80 -12.26 -14.32 -11.34
CA ALA A 80 -13.65 -13.99 -11.04
C ALA A 80 -14.18 -12.92 -12.00
N LEU A 81 -15.30 -13.19 -12.66
CA LEU A 81 -15.85 -12.35 -13.72
C LEU A 81 -17.02 -11.50 -13.25
N ASP A 82 -18.00 -12.10 -12.58
CA ASP A 82 -19.21 -11.41 -12.10
C ASP A 82 -19.81 -12.08 -10.87
N LEU A 83 -20.51 -11.29 -10.07
CA LEU A 83 -21.32 -11.77 -8.95
C LEU A 83 -22.62 -12.39 -9.47
N ILE A 84 -23.05 -13.47 -8.83
CA ILE A 84 -24.38 -14.06 -9.05
C ILE A 84 -25.33 -13.38 -8.07
N MET A 85 -26.20 -12.51 -8.57
CA MET A 85 -27.21 -11.81 -7.78
C MET A 85 -28.58 -12.44 -8.02
N ASP A 86 -29.42 -12.54 -6.99
CA ASP A 86 -30.83 -12.89 -7.16
C ASP A 86 -31.73 -11.66 -7.29
N ASP A 87 -33.03 -11.90 -7.53
CA ASP A 87 -34.04 -10.86 -7.73
C ASP A 87 -34.24 -9.98 -6.48
N ASP A 88 -33.87 -10.48 -5.29
CA ASP A 88 -33.92 -9.75 -4.02
C ASP A 88 -32.64 -8.91 -3.76
N GLY A 89 -31.68 -8.93 -4.69
CA GLY A 89 -30.40 -8.22 -4.57
C GLY A 89 -29.37 -8.90 -3.67
N THR A 90 -29.57 -10.18 -3.33
CA THR A 90 -28.65 -10.96 -2.51
C THR A 90 -27.59 -11.64 -3.39
N CYS A 91 -26.32 -11.52 -2.99
CA CYS A 91 -25.25 -12.27 -3.64
C CYS A 91 -25.33 -13.76 -3.28
N ARG A 92 -25.41 -14.62 -4.30
CA ARG A 92 -25.49 -16.08 -4.19
C ARG A 92 -24.21 -16.80 -4.61
N GLY A 93 -23.18 -16.06 -5.00
CA GLY A 93 -21.96 -16.63 -5.53
C GLY A 93 -21.26 -15.74 -6.54
N LEU A 94 -20.36 -16.34 -7.32
CA LEU A 94 -19.70 -15.70 -8.45
C LEU A 94 -19.48 -16.68 -9.61
N VAL A 95 -19.29 -16.13 -10.80
CA VAL A 95 -18.82 -16.85 -11.97
C VAL A 95 -17.32 -16.60 -12.11
N ALA A 96 -16.54 -17.64 -12.38
CA ALA A 96 -15.11 -17.53 -12.62
C ALA A 96 -14.69 -18.29 -13.88
N TRP A 97 -13.57 -17.87 -14.44
CA TRP A 97 -12.90 -18.51 -15.56
C TRP A 97 -11.61 -19.17 -15.06
N ASP A 98 -11.51 -20.49 -15.25
CA ASP A 98 -10.29 -21.26 -15.00
C ASP A 98 -9.30 -21.05 -16.15
N LEU A 99 -8.14 -20.48 -15.84
CA LEU A 99 -7.13 -20.20 -16.86
C LEU A 99 -6.37 -21.45 -17.34
N ASP A 100 -6.33 -22.52 -16.55
CA ASP A 100 -5.62 -23.75 -16.93
C ASP A 100 -6.47 -24.58 -17.91
N SER A 101 -7.73 -24.83 -17.55
CA SER A 101 -8.65 -25.65 -18.36
C SER A 101 -9.41 -24.84 -19.42
N GLY A 102 -9.56 -23.53 -19.22
CA GLY A 102 -10.43 -22.68 -20.03
C GLY A 102 -11.92 -22.77 -19.65
N GLU A 103 -12.29 -23.56 -18.63
CA GLU A 103 -13.66 -23.80 -18.24
C GLU A 103 -14.28 -22.64 -17.44
N MET A 104 -15.61 -22.55 -17.52
CA MET A 104 -16.40 -21.57 -16.77
C MET A 104 -17.01 -22.24 -15.54
N HIS A 105 -16.73 -21.69 -14.36
CA HIS A 105 -17.19 -22.22 -13.09
C HIS A 105 -18.21 -21.29 -12.43
N ARG A 106 -19.19 -21.88 -11.75
CA ARG A 106 -20.10 -21.16 -10.84
C ARG A 106 -19.82 -21.59 -9.41
N PHE A 107 -19.40 -20.64 -8.59
CA PHE A 107 -19.18 -20.86 -7.17
C PHE A 107 -20.42 -20.40 -6.41
N ASN A 108 -21.27 -21.35 -6.01
CA ASN A 108 -22.41 -21.04 -5.16
C ASN A 108 -21.96 -20.91 -3.69
N ALA A 109 -22.29 -19.79 -3.05
CA ALA A 109 -21.88 -19.53 -1.67
C ALA A 109 -22.97 -18.77 -0.90
N LYS A 110 -23.04 -19.02 0.41
CA LYS A 110 -23.91 -18.23 1.31
C LYS A 110 -23.34 -16.84 1.59
N MET A 111 -22.04 -16.66 1.42
CA MET A 111 -21.32 -15.41 1.65
C MET A 111 -20.15 -15.34 0.66
N VAL A 112 -19.99 -14.18 0.04
CA VAL A 112 -18.86 -13.87 -0.86
C VAL A 112 -18.11 -12.70 -0.26
N ILE A 113 -16.79 -12.84 -0.11
CA ILE A 113 -15.90 -11.79 0.38
C ILE A 113 -15.02 -11.35 -0.80
N LEU A 114 -15.13 -10.10 -1.21
CA LEU A 114 -14.26 -9.52 -2.22
C LEU A 114 -13.01 -8.92 -1.57
N ALA A 115 -11.86 -9.51 -1.88
CA ALA A 115 -10.53 -9.04 -1.45
C ALA A 115 -9.58 -8.88 -2.65
N SER A 116 -10.09 -8.30 -3.75
CA SER A 116 -9.44 -8.26 -5.08
C SER A 116 -8.37 -7.18 -5.28
N GLY A 117 -8.00 -6.45 -4.22
CA GLY A 117 -7.02 -5.36 -4.31
C GLY A 117 -7.57 -4.07 -4.91
N GLY A 118 -6.67 -3.19 -5.36
CA GLY A 118 -7.00 -1.85 -5.89
C GLY A 118 -6.99 -1.78 -7.42
N TYR A 119 -7.07 -0.55 -7.96
CA TYR A 119 -7.21 -0.25 -9.39
C TYR A 119 -6.11 0.69 -9.93
N GLY A 120 -4.91 0.67 -9.35
CA GLY A 120 -3.84 1.61 -9.71
C GLY A 120 -3.44 1.62 -11.19
N ARG A 121 -3.71 0.53 -11.93
CA ARG A 121 -3.48 0.45 -13.38
C ARG A 121 -4.45 1.28 -14.24
N ALA A 122 -5.39 1.98 -13.63
CA ALA A 122 -6.12 3.07 -14.30
C ALA A 122 -5.23 4.27 -14.65
N PHE A 123 -4.04 4.38 -14.04
CA PHE A 123 -3.08 5.46 -14.27
C PHE A 123 -1.91 5.00 -15.14
N PHE A 124 -1.40 5.91 -15.97
CA PHE A 124 -0.26 5.63 -16.86
C PHE A 124 1.01 5.24 -16.09
N SER A 125 1.33 5.99 -15.03
CA SER A 125 2.44 5.70 -14.11
C SER A 125 1.87 5.36 -12.74
N CYS A 126 2.21 4.18 -12.23
CA CYS A 126 1.78 3.68 -10.93
C CYS A 126 2.80 2.71 -10.34
N THR A 127 2.86 2.63 -9.00
CA THR A 127 3.65 1.60 -8.29
C THR A 127 2.96 0.23 -8.28
N SER A 128 1.70 0.17 -8.70
CA SER A 128 0.88 -1.03 -8.65
C SER A 128 1.36 -2.09 -9.64
N ALA A 129 1.19 -3.36 -9.26
CA ALA A 129 1.40 -4.48 -10.17
C ALA A 129 0.48 -4.37 -11.40
N HIS A 130 0.84 -5.05 -12.49
CA HIS A 130 0.00 -5.11 -13.69
C HIS A 130 -1.38 -5.73 -13.43
N THR A 131 -1.52 -6.52 -12.37
CA THR A 131 -2.75 -7.19 -11.95
C THR A 131 -3.67 -6.35 -11.06
N CYS A 132 -3.31 -5.09 -10.74
CA CYS A 132 -4.17 -4.20 -9.96
C CYS A 132 -5.16 -3.42 -10.86
N THR A 133 -6.12 -4.14 -11.43
CA THR A 133 -7.06 -3.66 -12.47
C THR A 133 -8.45 -3.31 -11.94
N GLY A 134 -8.71 -3.50 -10.64
CA GLY A 134 -10.00 -3.14 -10.04
C GLY A 134 -11.13 -4.13 -10.33
N ASP A 135 -10.83 -5.40 -10.59
CA ASP A 135 -11.82 -6.38 -11.07
C ASP A 135 -13.04 -6.51 -10.14
N GLY A 136 -12.83 -6.57 -8.82
CA GLY A 136 -13.93 -6.61 -7.86
C GLY A 136 -14.75 -5.32 -7.80
N HIS A 137 -14.13 -4.16 -8.05
CA HIS A 137 -14.88 -2.89 -8.18
C HIS A 137 -15.78 -2.96 -9.42
N GLY A 138 -15.26 -3.49 -10.52
CA GLY A 138 -16.02 -3.73 -11.75
C GLY A 138 -17.19 -4.69 -11.54
N MET A 139 -16.99 -5.80 -10.82
CA MET A 139 -18.05 -6.75 -10.48
C MET A 139 -19.17 -6.10 -9.65
N VAL A 140 -18.81 -5.32 -8.64
CA VAL A 140 -19.78 -4.59 -7.79
C VAL A 140 -20.57 -3.57 -8.60
N ALA A 141 -19.89 -2.79 -9.46
CA ALA A 141 -20.54 -1.80 -10.31
C ALA A 141 -21.50 -2.46 -11.33
N ARG A 142 -21.11 -3.58 -11.96
CA ARG A 142 -21.97 -4.33 -12.88
C ARG A 142 -23.17 -4.96 -12.19
N ALA A 143 -23.04 -5.32 -10.91
CA ALA A 143 -24.16 -5.75 -10.07
C ALA A 143 -25.10 -4.61 -9.65
N GLY A 144 -24.87 -3.37 -10.11
CA GLY A 144 -25.70 -2.20 -9.79
C GLY A 144 -25.50 -1.64 -8.38
N LEU A 145 -24.42 -2.05 -7.71
CA LEU A 145 -24.09 -1.59 -6.36
C LEU A 145 -23.16 -0.37 -6.40
N GLY A 146 -23.27 0.46 -5.37
CA GLY A 146 -22.47 1.69 -5.25
C GLY A 146 -21.00 1.41 -4.94
N LEU A 147 -20.12 2.18 -5.59
CA LEU A 147 -18.73 2.38 -5.17
C LEU A 147 -18.63 3.70 -4.42
N GLN A 148 -17.72 3.79 -3.46
CA GLN A 148 -17.56 4.97 -2.60
C GLN A 148 -16.15 5.53 -2.68
N ASP A 149 -16.03 6.86 -2.63
CA ASP A 149 -14.76 7.60 -2.47
C ASP A 149 -13.72 7.29 -3.57
N MET A 150 -14.18 6.96 -4.77
CA MET A 150 -13.32 6.57 -5.91
C MET A 150 -12.46 7.72 -6.45
N GLU A 151 -12.78 8.96 -6.11
CA GLU A 151 -11.99 10.15 -6.44
C GLU A 151 -10.73 10.30 -5.58
N PHE A 152 -10.66 9.62 -4.43
CA PHE A 152 -9.54 9.76 -3.49
C PHE A 152 -8.38 8.82 -3.83
N VAL A 153 -7.57 9.22 -4.82
CA VAL A 153 -6.38 8.49 -5.24
C VAL A 153 -5.14 8.98 -4.52
N GLN A 154 -4.41 8.07 -3.88
CA GLN A 154 -3.16 8.38 -3.20
C GLN A 154 -1.96 8.32 -4.15
N PHE A 155 -1.24 9.44 -4.27
CA PHE A 155 0.05 9.50 -4.95
C PHE A 155 1.16 9.34 -3.90
N HIS A 156 1.89 8.22 -3.96
CA HIS A 156 3.04 8.02 -3.08
C HIS A 156 4.18 8.97 -3.47
N PRO A 157 4.82 9.68 -2.52
CA PRO A 157 5.82 10.71 -2.85
C PRO A 157 7.01 10.18 -3.67
N THR A 158 7.53 9.02 -3.30
CA THR A 158 8.82 8.50 -3.81
C THR A 158 8.63 7.28 -4.71
N GLY A 159 8.00 7.48 -5.87
CA GLY A 159 8.10 6.54 -7.00
C GLY A 159 9.35 6.84 -7.83
N ILE A 160 10.11 5.82 -8.23
CA ILE A 160 11.33 5.98 -9.02
C ILE A 160 10.97 6.61 -10.38
N TYR A 161 11.67 7.69 -10.74
CA TYR A 161 11.52 8.36 -12.03
C TYR A 161 11.77 7.38 -13.20
N GLY A 162 10.95 7.48 -14.24
CA GLY A 162 10.94 6.54 -15.37
C GLY A 162 10.22 5.22 -15.06
N SER A 163 10.70 4.43 -14.10
CA SER A 163 10.17 3.07 -13.87
C SER A 163 8.85 3.01 -13.08
N GLY A 164 8.58 3.99 -12.22
CA GLY A 164 7.42 4.01 -11.31
C GLY A 164 7.52 3.06 -10.12
N CYS A 165 8.62 2.33 -9.95
CA CYS A 165 8.81 1.42 -8.81
C CYS A 165 8.79 2.17 -7.47
N LEU A 166 8.24 1.56 -6.43
CA LEU A 166 8.14 2.18 -5.12
C LEU A 166 9.49 2.22 -4.41
N ILE A 167 9.90 3.41 -3.93
CA ILE A 167 10.85 3.53 -2.83
C ILE A 167 10.08 3.75 -1.54
N THR A 168 10.32 2.89 -0.54
CA THR A 168 9.58 2.91 0.72
C THR A 168 9.70 4.25 1.43
N GLU A 169 8.60 4.72 2.01
CA GLU A 169 8.62 5.86 2.94
C GLU A 169 9.49 5.59 4.17
N GLY A 170 9.78 4.31 4.46
CA GLY A 170 10.80 3.93 5.45
C GLY A 170 12.15 4.59 5.18
N ALA A 171 12.52 4.83 3.92
CA ALA A 171 13.77 5.51 3.58
C ALA A 171 13.84 6.93 4.19
N ARG A 172 12.73 7.66 4.20
CA ARG A 172 12.61 8.94 4.91
C ARG A 172 12.50 8.75 6.43
N GLY A 173 11.85 7.67 6.86
CA GLY A 173 11.76 7.27 8.27
C GLY A 173 13.11 7.01 8.93
N GLU A 174 14.04 6.38 8.19
CA GLU A 174 15.42 6.13 8.63
C GLU A 174 16.35 7.35 8.48
N GLY A 175 15.81 8.52 8.10
CA GLY A 175 16.57 9.78 8.02
C GLY A 175 16.89 10.27 6.61
N GLY A 176 16.40 9.61 5.57
CA GLY A 176 16.43 10.13 4.20
C GLY A 176 15.64 11.43 4.04
N TYR A 177 16.04 12.28 3.09
CA TYR A 177 15.41 13.59 2.89
C TYR A 177 15.32 13.98 1.42
N LEU A 178 14.39 14.88 1.11
CA LEU A 178 14.11 15.35 -0.25
C LEU A 178 14.77 16.71 -0.52
N THR A 179 15.36 16.88 -1.70
CA THR A 179 15.86 18.19 -2.17
C THR A 179 15.48 18.50 -3.60
N ASN A 180 15.32 19.79 -3.89
CA ASN A 180 15.10 20.31 -5.23
C ASN A 180 16.44 20.52 -5.98
N SER A 181 16.41 21.11 -7.18
CA SER A 181 17.62 21.36 -7.99
C SER A 181 18.58 22.40 -7.42
N GLU A 182 18.12 23.22 -6.48
CA GLU A 182 18.94 24.21 -5.76
C GLU A 182 19.63 23.60 -4.52
N GLY A 183 19.36 22.32 -4.21
CA GLY A 183 19.83 21.65 -3.01
C GLY A 183 19.06 22.03 -1.74
N GLU A 184 17.94 22.76 -1.86
CA GLU A 184 17.07 23.11 -0.72
C GLU A 184 16.34 21.85 -0.23
N ARG A 185 16.40 21.58 1.08
CA ARG A 185 15.50 20.63 1.75
C ARG A 185 14.10 21.24 1.92
N PHE A 186 13.41 21.42 0.81
CA PHE A 186 12.17 22.21 0.69
C PHE A 186 11.05 21.75 1.65
N MET A 187 11.03 20.50 2.10
CA MET A 187 10.00 20.02 3.05
C MET A 187 10.04 20.75 4.41
N GLU A 188 11.16 21.37 4.79
CA GLU A 188 11.22 22.21 5.98
C GLU A 188 10.36 23.48 5.85
N ARG A 189 10.17 23.98 4.62
CA ARG A 189 9.30 25.11 4.30
C ARG A 189 7.83 24.69 4.22
N TYR A 190 7.52 23.54 3.62
CA TYR A 190 6.14 23.07 3.46
C TYR A 190 5.55 22.46 4.75
N ALA A 191 6.37 21.79 5.57
CA ALA A 191 5.92 21.13 6.79
C ALA A 191 6.96 21.29 7.92
N PRO A 192 7.05 22.47 8.56
CA PRO A 192 8.15 22.79 9.49
C PRO A 192 8.34 21.79 10.66
N THR A 193 7.24 21.22 11.16
CA THR A 193 7.27 20.32 12.32
C THR A 193 7.74 18.90 11.98
N VAL A 194 7.24 18.34 10.88
CA VAL A 194 7.41 16.92 10.53
C VAL A 194 8.25 16.70 9.27
N LYS A 195 8.54 17.76 8.52
CA LYS A 195 9.41 17.79 7.35
C LYS A 195 9.03 16.70 6.36
N ASP A 196 9.99 15.87 5.96
CA ASP A 196 9.83 14.76 5.02
C ASP A 196 8.88 13.66 5.53
N LEU A 197 8.50 13.65 6.81
CA LEU A 197 7.52 12.73 7.42
C LEU A 197 6.12 13.35 7.53
N ALA A 198 5.83 14.43 6.80
CA ALA A 198 4.47 14.90 6.60
C ALA A 198 3.58 13.84 5.93
N SER A 199 2.27 14.08 5.92
CA SER A 199 1.33 13.22 5.22
C SER A 199 1.65 13.15 3.72
N ARG A 200 1.37 12.00 3.11
CA ARG A 200 1.74 11.73 1.70
C ARG A 200 1.21 12.77 0.74
N ASP A 201 -0.01 13.23 0.94
CA ASP A 201 -0.65 14.24 0.10
C ASP A 201 0.05 15.61 0.19
N VAL A 202 0.55 16.00 1.36
CA VAL A 202 1.34 17.22 1.54
C VAL A 202 2.70 17.10 0.85
N VAL A 203 3.41 15.99 1.05
CA VAL A 203 4.74 15.77 0.44
C VAL A 203 4.63 15.70 -1.08
N SER A 204 3.69 14.92 -1.62
CA SER A 204 3.48 14.79 -3.07
C SER A 204 3.10 16.13 -3.72
N ARG A 205 2.26 16.95 -3.06
CA ARG A 205 1.94 18.30 -3.55
C ARG A 205 3.14 19.24 -3.47
N GLY A 206 3.94 19.17 -2.41
CA GLY A 206 5.18 19.93 -2.25
C GLY A 206 6.17 19.64 -3.39
N MET A 207 6.46 18.36 -3.62
CA MET A 207 7.32 17.91 -4.74
C MET A 207 6.79 18.39 -6.10
N SER A 208 5.48 18.24 -6.34
CA SER A 208 4.86 18.71 -7.58
C SER A 208 4.95 20.22 -7.75
N GLN A 209 4.88 20.99 -6.66
CA GLN A 209 4.99 22.43 -6.71
C GLN A 209 6.43 22.87 -7.03
N GLU A 210 7.43 22.23 -6.42
CA GLU A 210 8.85 22.49 -6.73
C GLU A 210 9.15 22.28 -8.22
N ILE A 211 8.66 21.17 -8.79
CA ILE A 211 8.81 20.88 -10.23
C ILE A 211 8.12 21.96 -11.07
N ARG A 212 6.86 22.31 -10.77
CA ARG A 212 6.10 23.33 -11.51
C ARG A 212 6.73 24.72 -11.45
N ASP A 213 7.40 25.04 -10.35
CA ASP A 213 8.10 26.31 -10.18
C ASP A 213 9.49 26.31 -10.82
N GLY A 214 9.86 25.27 -11.57
CA GLY A 214 11.13 25.16 -12.28
C GLY A 214 12.31 24.71 -11.41
N ARG A 215 12.06 24.25 -10.18
CA ARG A 215 13.07 23.73 -9.24
C ARG A 215 13.18 22.20 -9.26
N GLY A 216 12.65 21.55 -10.29
CA GLY A 216 12.85 20.12 -10.52
C GLY A 216 14.27 19.80 -10.97
N VAL A 217 14.67 18.53 -10.80
CA VAL A 217 15.99 17.98 -11.11
C VAL A 217 15.96 17.19 -12.44
N GLY A 218 17.13 17.00 -13.04
CA GLY A 218 17.31 16.35 -14.34
C GLY A 218 17.38 17.36 -15.49
N GLU A 219 17.71 16.90 -16.69
CA GLU A 219 17.84 17.75 -17.89
C GLU A 219 16.58 18.58 -18.18
N HIS A 220 15.41 18.02 -17.84
CA HIS A 220 14.11 18.64 -18.07
C HIS A 220 13.40 19.09 -16.77
N GLY A 221 14.05 18.96 -15.61
CA GLY A 221 13.49 19.38 -14.33
C GLY A 221 12.24 18.59 -13.89
N GLU A 222 12.22 17.27 -14.11
CA GLU A 222 10.99 16.45 -14.02
C GLU A 222 10.86 15.62 -12.74
N TYR A 223 11.88 15.62 -11.88
CA TYR A 223 11.87 14.83 -10.64
C TYR A 223 12.55 15.56 -9.48
N ILE A 224 12.54 14.93 -8.30
CA ILE A 224 13.11 15.43 -7.05
C ILE A 224 14.09 14.37 -6.53
N HIS A 225 15.19 14.79 -5.89
CA HIS A 225 16.12 13.85 -5.29
C HIS A 225 15.64 13.35 -3.93
N LEU A 226 15.86 12.07 -3.67
CA LEU A 226 15.79 11.46 -2.35
C LEU A 226 17.22 11.05 -1.95
N HIS A 227 17.75 11.68 -0.91
CA HIS A 227 19.09 11.46 -0.41
C HIS A 227 19.10 10.38 0.69
N LEU A 228 20.02 9.43 0.56
CA LEU A 228 20.24 8.33 1.49
C LEU A 228 21.73 8.06 1.74
N GLU A 229 22.61 8.67 0.98
CA GLU A 229 24.06 8.46 1.01
C GLU A 229 24.75 8.87 2.32
N HIS A 230 24.08 9.67 3.15
CA HIS A 230 24.53 10.00 4.50
C HIS A 230 24.20 8.92 5.53
N LEU A 231 23.38 7.93 5.15
CA LEU A 231 23.04 6.78 5.97
C LEU A 231 24.07 5.68 5.70
N GLY A 232 24.74 5.23 6.77
CA GLY A 232 25.86 4.28 6.74
C GLY A 232 25.43 2.83 6.60
#